data_AF-A0AAW7E6P3-F1
#
_entry.id   AF-A0AAW7E6P3-F1
#
_cell.length_a   1.000
_cell.length_b   1.000
_cell.length_c   1.000
_cell.angle_alpha   90.00
_cell.angle_beta   90.00
_cell.angle_gamma   90.00
#
_symmetry.space_group_name_H-M   'P 1'
#
loop_
_entity.id
_entity.type
_entity.pdbx_description
1 polymer ?
#
loop_
_entity_poly.entity_id
_entity_poly.type
_entity_poly.pdbx_seq_one_letter_code
_entity_poly.pdbx_strand_id
1 'polypeptide(L)'
;MNLEHFLSKEWSKDYTCNEFACDVWQAITGEDLRQRLDDFLNGSGQFERLDEPISPCLAYYKWNDQASTHVGVFFNGRVWHLGLRGAQNANPQIVKIGFKTVEYYR
;
A
#
# COMPACT_ATOMS: atom_id res chain seq x y z
N MET A 1 10.20 -2.00 16.32
CA MET A 1 9.37 -2.82 15.41
C MET A 1 10.24 -3.27 14.25
N ASN A 2 10.29 -4.57 13.96
CA ASN A 2 11.06 -5.11 12.84
C ASN A 2 10.10 -5.55 11.72
N LEU A 3 10.16 -4.86 10.58
CA LEU A 3 9.33 -5.13 9.39
C LEU A 3 10.09 -5.95 8.33
N GLU A 4 11.36 -6.32 8.55
CA GLU A 4 12.18 -7.03 7.55
C GLU A 4 11.63 -8.41 7.19
N HIS A 5 10.89 -9.04 8.11
CA HIS A 5 10.21 -10.31 7.85
C HIS A 5 9.16 -10.21 6.72
N PHE A 6 8.70 -9.00 6.37
CA PHE A 6 7.84 -8.80 5.21
C PHE A 6 8.59 -8.94 3.88
N LEU A 7 9.91 -8.75 3.84
CA LEU A 7 10.69 -8.79 2.59
C LEU A 7 10.78 -10.20 1.98
N SER A 8 10.48 -11.25 2.74
CA SER A 8 10.39 -12.62 2.22
C SER A 8 9.01 -12.95 1.64
N LYS A 9 8.07 -11.99 1.61
CA LYS A 9 6.73 -12.21 1.04
C LYS A 9 6.77 -12.15 -0.48
N GLU A 10 6.03 -13.06 -1.10
CA GLU A 10 5.91 -13.18 -2.54
C GLU A 10 4.46 -13.04 -2.97
N TRP A 11 4.26 -12.56 -4.19
CA TRP A 11 2.92 -12.45 -4.76
C TRP A 11 2.37 -13.84 -5.06
N SER A 12 1.11 -14.07 -4.70
CA SER A 12 0.35 -15.23 -5.13
C SER A 12 -1.09 -14.81 -5.49
N LYS A 13 -1.87 -15.73 -6.06
CA LYS A 13 -3.28 -15.46 -6.37
C LYS A 13 -4.12 -15.14 -5.13
N ASP A 14 -3.71 -15.66 -3.98
CA ASP A 14 -4.41 -15.50 -2.70
C ASP A 14 -3.70 -14.49 -1.77
N TYR A 15 -2.60 -13.88 -2.24
CA TYR A 15 -1.81 -12.93 -1.46
C TYR A 15 -1.20 -11.86 -2.37
N THR A 16 -1.90 -10.73 -2.44
CA THR A 16 -1.61 -9.62 -3.36
C THR A 16 -1.11 -8.40 -2.59
N CYS A 17 -0.96 -7.28 -3.31
CA CYS A 17 -0.59 -6.00 -2.69
C CYS A 17 -1.59 -5.55 -1.62
N ASN A 18 -2.87 -5.92 -1.71
CA ASN A 18 -3.90 -5.57 -0.73
C ASN A 18 -3.68 -6.27 0.61
N GLU A 19 -3.51 -7.60 0.59
CA GLU A 19 -3.27 -8.41 1.79
C GLU A 19 -1.96 -7.99 2.46
N PHE A 20 -0.91 -7.77 1.64
CA PHE A 20 0.38 -7.29 2.12
C PHE A 20 0.26 -5.91 2.79
N ALA A 21 -0.47 -4.97 2.19
CA ALA A 21 -0.66 -3.64 2.77
C ALA A 21 -1.42 -3.73 4.11
N CYS A 22 -2.42 -4.60 4.23
CA CYS A 22 -3.12 -4.84 5.49
C CYS A 22 -2.19 -5.40 6.57
N ASP A 23 -1.36 -6.40 6.24
CA ASP A 23 -0.45 -7.01 7.21
C ASP A 23 0.60 -6.00 7.71
N VAL A 24 1.16 -5.21 6.78
CA VAL A 24 2.13 -4.15 7.13
C VAL A 24 1.47 -3.05 7.97
N TRP A 25 0.26 -2.62 7.61
CA TRP A 25 -0.50 -1.66 8.39
C TRP A 25 -0.74 -2.15 9.82
N GLN A 26 -1.24 -3.38 9.95
CA GLN A 26 -1.50 -4.01 11.24
C GLN A 26 -0.23 -4.13 12.09
N ALA A 27 0.90 -4.46 11.49
CA ALA A 27 2.18 -4.49 12.20
C ALA A 27 2.58 -3.10 12.73
N ILE A 28 2.29 -2.02 11.97
CA ILE A 28 2.65 -0.65 12.31
C ILE A 28 1.71 -0.02 13.34
N THR A 29 0.41 -0.17 13.16
CA THR A 29 -0.63 0.55 13.92
C THR A 29 -1.28 -0.32 14.99
N GLY A 30 -1.23 -1.65 14.85
CA GLY A 30 -2.02 -2.59 15.63
C GLY A 30 -3.46 -2.76 15.13
N GLU A 31 -3.87 -2.03 14.09
CA GLU A 31 -5.24 -2.04 13.56
C GLU A 31 -5.38 -2.97 12.35
N ASP A 32 -6.50 -3.68 12.25
CA ASP A 32 -6.83 -4.45 11.04
C ASP A 32 -7.50 -3.55 10.00
N LEU A 33 -6.83 -3.37 8.85
CA LEU A 33 -7.30 -2.52 7.76
C LEU A 33 -8.18 -3.27 6.75
N ARG A 34 -8.28 -4.60 6.82
CA ARG A 34 -8.87 -5.43 5.75
C ARG A 34 -10.27 -5.00 5.36
N GLN A 35 -11.17 -4.82 6.33
CA GLN A 35 -12.55 -4.41 6.05
C GLN A 35 -12.62 -2.99 5.46
N ARG A 36 -11.87 -2.04 6.02
CA ARG A 36 -11.82 -0.65 5.53
C ARG A 36 -11.30 -0.57 4.11
N LEU A 37 -10.27 -1.37 3.80
CA LEU A 37 -9.68 -1.45 2.47
C LEU A 37 -10.65 -2.08 1.48
N ASP A 38 -11.31 -3.18 1.85
CA ASP A 38 -12.32 -3.85 1.02
C ASP A 38 -13.50 -2.91 0.72
N ASP A 39 -14.04 -2.24 1.73
CA ASP A 39 -15.11 -1.27 1.56
C ASP A 39 -14.70 -0.16 0.59
N PHE A 40 -13.49 0.39 0.74
CA PHE A 40 -12.98 1.44 -0.15
C PHE A 40 -12.81 0.96 -1.60
N LEU A 41 -12.28 -0.26 -1.79
CA LEU A 41 -12.12 -0.86 -3.13
C LEU A 41 -13.47 -1.16 -3.78
N ASN A 42 -14.50 -1.51 -2.99
CA ASN A 42 -15.87 -1.74 -3.45
C ASN A 42 -16.70 -0.45 -3.55
N GLY A 43 -16.13 0.71 -3.22
CA GLY A 43 -16.79 2.02 -3.32
C GLY A 43 -17.78 2.36 -2.22
N SER A 44 -17.89 1.53 -1.18
CA SER A 44 -18.72 1.77 0.02
C SER A 44 -17.95 2.46 1.15
N GLY A 45 -16.62 2.34 1.15
CA GLY A 45 -15.72 2.88 2.17
C GLY A 45 -15.15 4.25 1.79
N GLN A 46 -14.69 4.97 2.81
CA GLN A 46 -14.00 6.25 2.63
C GLN A 46 -12.66 6.22 3.36
N PHE A 47 -11.61 6.64 2.65
CA PHE A 47 -10.37 7.11 3.26
C PHE A 47 -10.24 8.61 3.02
N GLU A 48 -9.62 9.30 3.96
CA GLU A 48 -9.30 10.70 3.78
C GLU A 48 -8.08 10.83 2.88
N ARG A 49 -8.23 11.54 1.76
CA ARG A 49 -7.12 11.85 0.87
C ARG A 49 -6.20 12.88 1.52
N LEU A 50 -4.90 12.64 1.43
CA LEU A 50 -3.85 13.53 1.92
C LEU A 50 -3.16 14.25 0.76
N ASP A 51 -2.84 15.53 0.95
CA ASP A 51 -2.05 16.31 -0.01
C ASP A 51 -0.57 15.91 -0.01
N GLU A 52 -0.06 15.48 1.15
CA GLU A 52 1.31 15.02 1.36
C GLU A 52 1.32 13.70 2.16
N PRO A 53 2.34 12.83 1.95
CA PRO A 53 2.40 11.54 2.65
C PRO A 53 2.76 11.72 4.14
N ILE A 54 1.87 11.26 5.03
CA ILE A 54 2.06 11.29 6.49
C ILE A 54 2.18 9.85 6.99
N SER A 55 3.19 9.53 7.80
CA SER A 55 3.38 8.17 8.30
C SER A 55 2.45 7.83 9.49
N PRO A 56 1.81 6.65 9.51
CA PRO A 56 1.57 5.73 8.38
C PRO A 56 0.38 6.20 7.51
N CYS A 57 0.50 6.03 6.19
CA CYS A 57 -0.63 6.22 5.26
C CYS A 57 -0.59 5.17 4.14
N LEU A 58 -1.73 4.93 3.50
CA LEU A 58 -1.80 4.14 2.27
C LEU A 58 -1.26 4.97 1.10
N ALA A 59 -0.47 4.34 0.25
CA ALA A 59 0.01 4.87 -1.01
C ALA A 59 -0.62 4.07 -2.15
N TYR A 60 -1.55 4.68 -2.87
CA TYR A 60 -2.21 4.09 -4.02
C TYR A 60 -1.57 4.58 -5.31
N TYR A 61 -1.23 3.64 -6.19
CA TYR A 61 -0.60 3.93 -7.47
C TYR A 61 -1.52 3.55 -8.62
N LYS A 62 -1.61 4.44 -9.61
CA LYS A 62 -2.50 4.29 -10.77
C LYS A 62 -1.71 4.40 -12.07
N TRP A 63 -1.91 3.45 -12.98
CA TRP A 63 -1.41 3.52 -14.35
C TRP A 63 -2.23 4.49 -15.21
N ASN A 64 -3.53 4.60 -14.95
CA ASN A 64 -4.43 5.54 -15.61
C ASN A 64 -5.58 5.91 -14.65
N ASP A 65 -6.42 6.85 -15.05
CA ASP A 65 -7.52 7.36 -14.23
C ASP A 65 -8.68 6.35 -14.05
N GLN A 66 -8.60 5.18 -14.70
CA GLN A 66 -9.65 4.15 -14.68
C GLN A 66 -9.26 2.87 -13.90
N ALA A 67 -7.99 2.67 -13.56
CA ALA A 67 -7.53 1.46 -12.88
C ALA A 67 -6.55 1.77 -11.74
N SER A 68 -7.04 1.71 -10.49
CA SER A 68 -6.19 1.54 -9.31
C SER A 68 -5.47 0.20 -9.42
N THR A 69 -4.16 0.24 -9.61
CA THR A 69 -3.40 -0.93 -10.08
C THR A 69 -2.49 -1.51 -9.01
N HIS A 70 -2.19 -0.75 -7.95
CA HIS A 70 -1.24 -1.18 -6.92
C HIS A 70 -1.39 -0.36 -5.62
N VAL A 71 -1.20 -1.00 -4.47
CA VAL A 71 -1.23 -0.36 -3.14
C VAL A 71 0.01 -0.70 -2.32
N GLY A 72 0.43 0.21 -1.46
CA GLY A 72 1.46 -0.01 -0.44
C GLY A 72 1.24 0.85 0.80
N VAL A 73 2.07 0.67 1.81
CA VAL A 73 2.04 1.45 3.06
C VAL A 73 3.25 2.37 3.10
N PHE A 74 3.01 3.67 3.14
CA PHE A 74 4.04 4.66 3.38
C PHE A 74 4.31 4.78 4.89
N PHE A 75 5.55 4.52 5.29
CA PHE A 75 5.99 4.58 6.67
C PHE A 75 7.47 4.98 6.76
N ASN A 76 7.76 5.98 7.59
CA ASN A 76 9.11 6.53 7.81
C ASN A 76 9.85 6.89 6.52
N GLY A 77 9.17 7.59 5.60
CA GLY A 77 9.76 8.07 4.35
C GLY A 77 9.94 7.00 3.27
N ARG A 78 9.48 5.77 3.52
CA ARG A 78 9.60 4.65 2.59
C ARG A 78 8.25 4.00 2.33
N VAL A 79 8.15 3.23 1.25
CA VAL A 79 6.94 2.51 0.88
C VAL A 79 7.22 1.02 0.95
N TRP A 80 6.41 0.34 1.77
CA TRP A 80 6.33 -1.11 1.80
C TRP A 80 5.25 -1.55 0.82
N HIS A 81 5.62 -2.36 -0.16
CA HIS A 81 4.67 -2.86 -1.15
C HIS A 81 5.05 -4.24 -1.68
N LEU A 82 4.07 -4.96 -2.23
CA LEU A 82 4.28 -6.26 -2.85
C LEU A 82 4.06 -6.17 -4.35
N GLY A 83 5.15 -6.22 -5.12
CA GLY A 83 5.11 -6.26 -6.59
C GLY A 83 5.33 -7.67 -7.14
N LEU A 84 5.39 -7.79 -8.47
CA LEU A 84 5.68 -9.05 -9.16
C LEU A 84 7.05 -9.67 -8.80
N ARG A 85 7.99 -8.87 -8.29
CA ARG A 85 9.32 -9.32 -7.85
C ARG A 85 9.38 -9.60 -6.35
N GLY A 86 8.23 -9.72 -5.68
CA GLY A 86 8.13 -9.88 -4.23
C GLY A 86 8.05 -8.54 -3.47
N ALA A 87 8.07 -8.65 -2.16
CA ALA A 87 7.94 -7.53 -1.24
C ALA A 87 9.19 -6.65 -1.24
N GLN A 88 8.97 -5.35 -1.21
CA GLN A 88 10.04 -4.36 -1.25
C GLN A 88 9.75 -3.23 -0.27
N ASN A 89 10.83 -2.70 0.28
CA ASN A 89 10.83 -1.44 1.00
C ASN A 89 11.64 -0.43 0.20
N ALA A 90 10.95 0.45 -0.53
CA ALA A 90 11.55 1.30 -1.55
C ALA A 90 11.27 2.80 -1.30
N ASN A 91 12.06 3.65 -1.96
CA ASN A 91 11.79 5.08 -1.99
C ASN A 91 10.51 5.34 -2.81
N PRO A 92 9.56 6.18 -2.34
CA PRO A 92 8.32 6.47 -3.07
C PRO A 92 8.55 6.91 -4.52
N GLN A 93 9.60 7.67 -4.79
CA GLN A 93 9.95 8.14 -6.13
C GLN A 93 10.35 6.99 -7.07
N ILE A 94 10.96 5.93 -6.52
CA ILE A 94 11.31 4.73 -7.30
C ILE A 94 10.05 3.92 -7.59
N VAL A 95 9.17 3.72 -6.60
CA VAL A 95 7.92 2.97 -6.78
C VAL A 95 7.02 3.65 -7.81
N LYS A 96 7.02 4.99 -7.85
CA LYS A 96 6.28 5.78 -8.84
C LYS A 96 6.77 5.55 -10.28
N ILE A 97 7.98 5.05 -10.52
CA ILE A 97 8.48 4.76 -11.86
C ILE A 97 7.61 3.67 -12.50
N GLY A 98 6.82 4.06 -13.51
CA GLY A 98 5.85 3.18 -14.17
C GLY A 98 4.39 3.47 -13.81
N PHE A 99 4.11 4.42 -12.92
CA PHE A 99 2.77 4.88 -12.58
C PHE A 99 2.58 6.36 -12.96
N LYS A 100 1.36 6.71 -13.37
CA LYS A 100 1.00 8.09 -13.76
C LYS A 100 0.85 8.96 -12.52
N THR A 101 0.18 8.43 -11.50
CA THR A 101 -0.13 9.15 -10.27
C THR A 101 0.07 8.27 -9.04
N VAL A 102 0.35 8.93 -7.92
CA VAL A 102 0.31 8.36 -6.57
C VAL A 102 -0.60 9.23 -5.72
N GLU A 103 -1.47 8.60 -4.95
CA GLU A 103 -2.41 9.24 -4.03
C GLU A 103 -2.23 8.66 -2.63
N TYR A 104 -2.33 9.51 -1.61
CA TYR A 104 -2.11 9.13 -0.22
C TYR A 104 -3.41 9.20 0.58
N TYR A 105 -3.61 8.24 1.49
CA TYR A 105 -4.87 8.05 2.19
C TYR A 105 -4.68 7.63 3.67
N ARG A 106 -5.54 8.10 4.58
CA ARG A 106 -5.60 7.67 5.99
C ARG A 106 -7.00 7.23 6.42
#